data_AF-A0A7R7AW72-F1
#
_entry.id   AF-A0A7R7AW72-F1
#
_cell.length_a   1.000
_cell.length_b   1.000
_cell.length_c   1.000
_cell.angle_alpha   90.00
_cell.angle_beta   90.00
_cell.angle_gamma   90.00
#
_symmetry.space_group_name_H-M   'P 1'
#
loop_
_entity.id
_entity.type
_entity.pdbx_description
1 polymer ?
#
loop_
_entity_poly.entity_id
_entity_poly.type
_entity_poly.pdbx_seq_one_letter_code
_entity_poly.pdbx_strand_id
1 'polypeptide(L)'
;MGNHANRLRRPREPTAWDGGSIPLNEKVDMKIMQEKDISAFVQAVVDIGCDIHAIGLLGYIFGDGDLTPAKQRAIVPQLRWITKTYGERDHLMDEIIAYLRSIGRYVEIEPQTGVH
;
A
#
# COMPACT_ATOMS: atom_id res chain seq x y z
N MET A 1 -43.72 -38.73 -15.08
CA MET A 1 -44.85 -37.90 -14.58
C MET A 1 -44.63 -37.80 -13.07
N GLY A 2 -43.89 -36.86 -12.51
CA GLY A 2 -44.05 -35.41 -12.60
C GLY A 2 -44.57 -34.94 -11.24
N ASN A 3 -43.73 -34.96 -10.19
CA ASN A 3 -44.12 -34.47 -8.87
C ASN A 3 -43.54 -33.08 -8.61
N HIS A 4 -44.49 -32.20 -8.30
CA HIS A 4 -44.39 -30.78 -8.06
C HIS A 4 -43.72 -30.45 -6.72
N ALA A 5 -43.21 -29.22 -6.67
CA ALA A 5 -42.88 -28.42 -5.48
C ALA A 5 -41.54 -28.67 -4.78
N ASN A 6 -40.47 -28.04 -5.30
CA ASN A 6 -39.41 -27.53 -4.44
C ASN A 6 -39.44 -26.00 -4.43
N ARG A 7 -39.96 -25.46 -3.33
CA ARG A 7 -40.11 -24.04 -3.03
C ARG A 7 -38.73 -23.45 -2.76
N LEU A 8 -38.35 -22.46 -3.55
CA LEU A 8 -37.11 -21.67 -3.44
C LEU A 8 -36.79 -21.30 -1.98
N ARG A 9 -35.77 -21.93 -1.39
CA ARG A 9 -35.10 -21.41 -0.19
C ARG A 9 -34.10 -20.36 -0.67
N ARG A 10 -34.37 -19.09 -0.39
CA ARG A 10 -33.39 -18.00 -0.57
C ARG A 10 -32.11 -18.34 0.20
N PRO A 11 -30.90 -18.04 -0.31
CA PRO A 11 -29.72 -17.99 0.53
C PRO A 11 -29.99 -16.95 1.63
N ARG A 12 -29.75 -17.33 2.90
CA ARG A 12 -29.83 -16.42 4.04
C ARG A 12 -28.83 -15.28 3.83
N GLU A 13 -29.28 -14.05 4.04
CA GLU A 13 -28.40 -12.91 4.26
C GLU A 13 -27.45 -13.23 5.44
N PRO A 14 -26.17 -12.83 5.40
CA PRO A 14 -25.29 -13.00 6.54
C PRO A 14 -25.74 -12.04 7.66
N THR A 15 -26.50 -12.57 8.60
CA THR A 15 -26.86 -11.89 9.84
C THR A 15 -25.64 -11.81 10.76
N ALA A 16 -25.41 -10.60 11.27
CA ALA A 16 -24.83 -10.25 12.57
C ALA A 16 -23.59 -11.02 13.05
N TRP A 17 -22.52 -10.26 13.27
CA TRP A 17 -21.26 -10.64 13.88
C TRP A 17 -21.45 -11.27 15.27
N ASP A 18 -21.50 -12.61 15.33
CA ASP A 18 -21.26 -13.35 16.56
C ASP A 18 -19.79 -13.22 16.91
N GLY A 19 -19.48 -12.73 18.11
CA GLY A 19 -18.13 -12.46 18.62
C GLY A 19 -17.25 -13.71 18.76
N GLY A 20 -16.93 -14.34 17.64
CA GLY A 20 -15.93 -15.39 17.51
C GLY A 20 -14.57 -14.74 17.31
N SER A 21 -13.61 -15.15 18.15
CA SER A 21 -12.20 -14.87 17.95
C SER A 21 -11.83 -15.04 16.49
N ILE A 22 -11.24 -14.00 15.90
CA ILE A 22 -10.56 -14.10 14.61
C ILE A 22 -9.57 -15.27 14.77
N PRO A 23 -9.62 -16.34 13.95
CA PRO A 23 -8.62 -17.37 14.04
C PRO A 23 -7.26 -16.72 13.79
N LEU A 24 -6.38 -16.73 14.80
CA LEU A 24 -5.03 -16.13 14.79
C LEU A 24 -4.08 -16.79 13.75
N ASN A 25 -4.59 -17.64 12.87
CA ASN A 25 -3.78 -18.46 11.99
C ASN A 25 -4.50 -18.80 10.67
N GLU A 26 -5.12 -17.80 10.04
CA GLU A 26 -5.03 -17.75 8.59
C GLU A 26 -3.68 -17.11 8.32
N LYS A 27 -2.70 -17.90 7.86
CA LYS A 27 -1.44 -17.35 7.37
C LYS A 27 -1.81 -16.37 6.26
N VAL A 28 -1.90 -15.09 6.59
CA VAL A 28 -1.81 -14.05 5.58
C VAL A 28 -0.40 -14.24 5.05
N ASP A 29 -0.27 -14.92 3.92
CA ASP A 29 0.96 -14.93 3.15
C ASP A 29 1.21 -13.48 2.73
N MET A 30 1.78 -12.71 3.67
CA MET A 30 2.24 -11.35 3.43
C MET A 30 3.36 -11.51 2.43
N LYS A 31 3.03 -11.21 1.17
CA LYS A 31 4.02 -11.15 0.10
C LYS A 31 5.19 -10.30 0.62
N ILE A 32 6.40 -10.80 0.46
CA ILE A 32 7.62 -10.07 0.82
C ILE A 32 8.21 -9.56 -0.49
N MET A 33 8.28 -8.24 -0.62
CA MET A 33 8.87 -7.58 -1.77
C MET A 33 10.35 -7.95 -1.90
N GLN A 34 10.85 -8.09 -3.13
CA GLN A 34 12.27 -8.36 -3.40
C GLN A 34 12.94 -7.12 -4.02
N GLU A 35 14.26 -7.00 -3.90
CA GLU A 35 15.02 -5.85 -4.45
C GLU A 35 14.74 -5.61 -5.94
N LYS A 36 14.63 -6.69 -6.73
CA LYS A 36 14.30 -6.63 -8.16
C LYS A 36 12.95 -5.96 -8.46
N ASP A 37 12.05 -5.93 -7.48
CA ASP A 37 10.71 -5.35 -7.62
C ASP A 37 10.70 -3.84 -7.34
N ILE A 38 11.80 -3.25 -6.82
CA ILE A 38 11.87 -1.83 -6.41
C ILE A 38 11.54 -0.88 -7.55
N SER A 39 12.14 -1.12 -8.73
CA SER A 39 11.89 -0.27 -9.89
C SER A 39 10.43 -0.30 -10.34
N ALA A 40 9.84 -1.51 -10.40
CA ALA A 40 8.44 -1.69 -10.79
C ALA A 40 7.47 -1.10 -9.75
N PHE A 41 7.80 -1.23 -8.46
CA PHE A 41 7.04 -0.62 -7.37
C PHE A 41 7.02 0.91 -7.47
N VAL A 42 8.19 1.53 -7.64
CA VAL A 42 8.29 3.00 -7.79
C VAL A 42 7.52 3.47 -9.01
N GLN A 43 7.63 2.78 -10.14
CA GLN A 43 6.89 3.12 -11.36
C GLN A 43 5.38 3.06 -11.13
N ALA A 44 4.88 1.99 -10.50
CA ALA A 44 3.45 1.84 -10.22
C ALA A 44 2.91 2.99 -9.35
N VAL A 45 3.68 3.45 -8.37
CA VAL A 45 3.30 4.60 -7.51
C VAL A 45 3.23 5.89 -8.33
N VAL A 46 4.20 6.12 -9.22
CA VAL A 46 4.23 7.28 -10.11
C VAL A 46 3.09 7.26 -11.13
N ASP A 47 2.75 6.09 -11.67
CA ASP A 47 1.71 5.92 -12.70
C ASP A 47 0.31 6.30 -12.20
N ILE A 48 0.05 6.16 -10.90
CA ILE A 48 -1.22 6.61 -10.29
C ILE A 48 -1.22 8.11 -9.93
N GLY A 49 -0.17 8.84 -10.32
CA GLY A 49 0.01 10.26 -10.02
C GLY A 49 0.39 10.53 -8.57
N CYS A 50 1.01 9.56 -7.88
CA CYS A 50 1.53 9.73 -6.54
C CYS A 50 3.06 9.83 -6.60
N ASP A 51 3.63 10.88 -6.01
CA ASP A 51 5.07 10.97 -5.91
C ASP A 51 5.63 10.10 -4.78
N ILE A 52 6.89 9.71 -4.94
CA ILE A 52 7.67 9.01 -3.92
C ILE A 52 9.08 9.59 -3.88
N HIS A 53 9.53 9.95 -2.69
CA HIS A 53 10.82 10.63 -2.48
C HIS A 53 11.55 10.06 -1.26
N ALA A 54 12.86 9.86 -1.39
CA ALA A 54 13.71 9.63 -0.23
C ALA A 54 13.90 10.93 0.56
N ILE A 55 13.92 10.83 1.90
CA ILE A 55 14.15 11.94 2.82
C ILE A 55 15.43 11.66 3.60
N GLY A 56 16.49 12.40 3.28
CA GLY A 56 17.81 12.20 3.88
C GLY A 56 18.28 10.73 3.79
N LEU A 57 18.68 10.18 4.93
CA LEU A 57 18.95 8.74 5.14
C LEU A 57 17.89 8.09 6.05
N LEU A 58 16.78 8.79 6.32
CA LEU A 58 15.82 8.41 7.36
C LEU A 58 14.67 7.55 6.83
N GLY A 59 14.38 7.63 5.53
CA GLY A 59 13.24 6.94 4.93
C GLY A 59 12.81 7.52 3.59
N TYR A 60 11.59 7.21 3.20
CA TYR A 60 10.94 7.76 2.03
C TYR A 60 9.46 8.05 2.33
N ILE A 61 8.86 8.96 1.58
CA ILE A 61 7.47 9.37 1.72
C ILE A 61 6.69 9.17 0.42
N PHE A 62 5.38 9.02 0.55
CA PHE A 62 4.44 9.10 -0.57
C PHE A 62 3.73 10.45 -0.57
N GLY A 63 3.41 10.91 -1.77
CA GLY A 63 2.51 12.03 -2.00
C GLY A 63 3.22 13.34 -2.28
N ASP A 64 2.41 14.24 -2.82
CA ASP A 64 2.72 15.64 -3.06
C ASP A 64 1.94 16.45 -2.01
N GLY A 65 2.63 17.39 -1.33
CA GLY A 65 2.06 18.23 -0.29
C GLY A 65 0.93 19.14 -0.79
N ASP A 66 0.88 19.38 -2.10
CA ASP A 66 -0.09 20.28 -2.74
C ASP A 66 -1.32 19.54 -3.31
N LEU A 67 -1.50 18.25 -2.99
CA LEU A 67 -2.66 17.48 -3.44
C LEU A 67 -3.97 18.00 -2.82
N THR A 68 -4.94 18.31 -3.68
CA THR A 68 -6.29 18.62 -3.20
C THR A 68 -6.93 17.40 -2.52
N PRO A 69 -7.86 17.59 -1.55
CA PRO A 69 -8.52 16.47 -0.89
C PRO A 69 -9.25 15.52 -1.86
N ALA A 70 -9.73 16.02 -2.99
CA ALA A 70 -10.37 15.20 -4.02
C ALA A 70 -9.36 14.28 -4.74
N LYS A 71 -8.19 14.82 -5.13
CA LYS A 71 -7.11 14.01 -5.72
C LYS A 71 -6.59 12.97 -4.73
N GLN A 72 -6.36 13.38 -3.48
CA GLN A 72 -5.92 12.46 -2.43
C GLN A 72 -6.90 11.28 -2.26
N ARG A 73 -8.22 11.54 -2.21
CA ARG A 73 -9.24 10.47 -2.12
C ARG A 73 -9.22 9.50 -3.30
N ALA A 74 -8.85 9.96 -4.49
CA ALA A 74 -8.73 9.11 -5.68
C ALA A 74 -7.45 8.26 -5.68
N ILE A 75 -6.34 8.80 -5.15
CA ILE A 75 -5.02 8.16 -5.14
C ILE A 75 -4.89 7.12 -4.02
N VAL A 76 -5.34 7.45 -2.80
CA VAL A 76 -5.12 6.61 -1.60
C VAL A 76 -5.57 5.14 -1.77
N PRO A 77 -6.75 4.83 -2.36
CA PRO A 77 -7.15 3.44 -2.59
C PRO A 77 -6.23 2.70 -3.56
N GLN A 78 -5.75 3.38 -4.60
CA GLN A 78 -4.84 2.80 -5.60
C GLN A 78 -3.45 2.56 -4.99
N LEU A 79 -2.94 3.54 -4.24
CA LEU A 79 -1.68 3.40 -3.52
C LEU A 79 -1.72 2.23 -2.53
N ARG A 80 -2.83 2.07 -1.80
CA ARG A 80 -3.04 0.93 -0.89
C ARG A 80 -3.05 -0.41 -1.64
N TRP A 81 -3.65 -0.44 -2.83
CA TRP A 81 -3.65 -1.65 -3.65
C TRP A 81 -2.25 -1.99 -4.16
N ILE A 82 -1.46 -1.00 -4.56
CA ILE A 82 -0.06 -1.17 -4.96
C ILE A 82 0.76 -1.69 -3.78
N THR A 83 0.69 -1.04 -2.62
CA THR A 83 1.49 -1.45 -1.45
C THR A 83 1.16 -2.88 -1.02
N LYS A 84 -0.12 -3.28 -1.05
CA LYS A 84 -0.53 -4.66 -0.80
C LYS A 84 -0.04 -5.63 -1.88
N THR A 85 -0.06 -5.22 -3.14
CA THR A 85 0.35 -6.05 -4.29
C THR A 85 1.84 -6.33 -4.30
N TYR A 86 2.68 -5.40 -3.86
CA TYR A 86 4.13 -5.62 -3.74
C TYR A 86 4.51 -6.26 -2.42
N GLY A 87 3.77 -5.95 -1.35
CA GLY A 87 3.88 -6.61 -0.07
C GLY A 87 4.78 -5.87 0.92
N GLU A 88 5.16 -6.60 1.97
CA GLU A 88 6.05 -6.14 3.04
C GLU A 88 7.40 -5.73 2.46
N ARG A 89 7.92 -4.59 2.90
CA ARG A 89 9.08 -3.92 2.28
C ARG A 89 9.95 -3.15 3.25
N ASP A 90 9.69 -3.26 4.55
CA ASP A 90 10.48 -2.60 5.60
C ASP A 90 11.93 -3.11 5.60
N HIS A 91 12.15 -4.36 5.21
CA HIS A 91 13.50 -4.92 5.01
C HIS A 91 14.25 -4.38 3.80
N LEU A 92 13.58 -3.65 2.90
CA LEU A 92 14.16 -3.02 1.71
C LEU A 92 14.28 -1.50 1.83
N MET A 93 14.17 -0.96 3.02
CA MET A 93 14.11 0.49 3.22
C MET A 93 15.35 1.19 2.65
N ASP A 94 16.54 0.66 2.90
CA ASP A 94 17.80 1.22 2.42
C ASP A 94 17.96 1.09 0.91
N GLU A 95 17.53 -0.03 0.33
CA GLU A 95 17.58 -0.29 -1.11
C GLU A 95 16.59 0.60 -1.87
N ILE A 96 15.40 0.84 -1.31
CA ILE A 96 14.43 1.78 -1.86
C ILE A 96 15.01 3.21 -1.81
N ILE A 97 15.61 3.62 -0.69
CA ILE A 97 16.26 4.94 -0.56
C ILE A 97 17.37 5.08 -1.61
N ALA A 98 18.26 4.08 -1.72
CA ALA A 98 19.36 4.08 -2.68
C ALA A 98 18.86 4.19 -4.12
N TYR A 99 17.81 3.42 -4.47
CA TYR A 99 17.19 3.51 -5.78
C TYR A 99 16.59 4.90 -6.04
N LEU A 100 15.81 5.44 -5.11
CA LEU A 100 15.18 6.77 -5.24
C LEU A 100 16.23 7.87 -5.43
N ARG A 101 17.35 7.82 -4.69
CA ARG A 101 18.48 8.74 -4.88
C ARG A 101 19.13 8.57 -6.25
N SER A 102 19.30 7.34 -6.73
CA SER A 102 19.89 7.06 -8.05
C SER A 102 19.11 7.67 -9.20
N ILE A 103 17.78 7.82 -9.05
CA ILE A 103 16.89 8.43 -10.06
C ILE A 103 16.57 9.90 -9.77
N GLY A 104 17.26 10.54 -8.82
CA GLY A 104 17.08 11.95 -8.48
C GLY A 104 15.80 12.27 -7.70
N ARG A 105 15.14 11.28 -7.11
CA ARG A 105 13.92 11.45 -6.29
C ARG A 105 14.24 11.49 -4.81
N TYR A 106 14.93 12.54 -4.36
CA TYR A 106 15.27 12.73 -2.95
C TYR A 106 15.22 14.19 -2.52
N VAL A 107 14.97 14.39 -1.23
CA VAL A 107 15.05 15.68 -0.55
C VAL A 107 16.16 15.58 0.50
N GLU A 108 17.14 16.47 0.41
CA GLU A 108 18.13 16.63 1.48
C GLU A 108 17.52 17.41 2.63
N ILE A 109 17.71 16.89 3.83
CA ILE A 109 17.44 17.64 5.05
C ILE A 109 18.82 18.04 5.55
N GLU A 110 19.16 19.32 5.40
CA GLU A 110 20.29 19.85 6.13
C GLU A 110 19.98 19.73 7.63
N PRO A 111 20.92 19.23 8.45
CA PRO A 111 20.77 19.36 9.89
C PRO A 111 20.64 20.86 10.16
N GLN A 112 19.54 21.28 10.78
CA GLN A 112 19.40 22.65 11.23
C GLN A 112 20.50 22.88 12.27
N THR A 113 21.65 23.43 11.85
CA THR A 113 22.64 23.97 12.76
C THR A 113 22.02 25.26 13.28
N GLY A 114 21.18 25.13 14.31
CA GLY A 114 20.62 26.26 15.03
C GLY A 114 21.78 27.06 15.62
N VAL A 115 22.20 28.11 14.92
CA VAL A 115 22.93 29.22 15.53
C VAL A 115 21.86 30.16 16.04
N HIS A 116 21.50 30.01 17.31
CA HIS A 116 20.78 30.99 18.10
C HIS A 116 21.71 31.53 19.18
#